data_AF-A0A521W1N4-F1
#
_entry.id   AF-A0A521W1N4-F1
#
_cell.length_a   1.000
_cell.length_b   1.000
_cell.length_c   1.000
_cell.angle_alpha   90.00
_cell.angle_beta   90.00
_cell.angle_gamma   90.00
#
_symmetry.space_group_name_H-M   'P 1'
#
loop_
_entity.id
_entity.type
_entity.pdbx_description
1 polymer ?
#
loop_
_entity_poly.entity_id
_entity_poly.type
_entity_poly.pdbx_seq_one_letter_code
_entity_poly.pdbx_strand_id
1 'polypeptide(L)'
;MKRWGWLFAVVALLGGCAAPHQIRDRGDYLAEASREFPGETRERIIRAAEIVLKISDPTDFEFRHTLTGFTGLRRYTVYAVVAAAQGREKWEFLTEDQPGRIRASVSVSEAGVRSGGYSSAPYENAMASVPLYRLFWKRVEYMLGRRAEWVTCDDAAEELVATRTNVTVALGGLCGPTSDGRDAPAPTPLPPLPAQEKPSARRR
;
A
#
# COMPACT_ATOMS: atom_id res chain seq x y z
N MET A 1 -28.77 -16.18 56.89
CA MET A 1 -27.98 -16.91 55.87
C MET A 1 -28.19 -16.22 54.52
N LYS A 2 -27.17 -15.51 54.04
CA LYS A 2 -27.16 -14.67 52.82
C LYS A 2 -26.89 -15.56 51.59
N ARG A 3 -27.78 -15.56 50.61
CA ARG A 3 -27.52 -16.12 49.27
C ARG A 3 -27.43 -14.97 48.28
N TRP A 4 -26.19 -14.65 47.91
CA TRP A 4 -25.84 -13.63 46.93
C TRP A 4 -25.84 -14.33 45.56
N GLY A 5 -26.89 -14.11 44.78
CA GLY A 5 -26.98 -14.61 43.40
C GLY A 5 -26.25 -13.67 42.45
N TRP A 6 -24.99 -13.98 42.13
CA TRP A 6 -24.26 -13.35 41.02
C TRP A 6 -24.58 -14.13 39.74
N LEU A 7 -25.52 -13.62 38.94
CA LEU A 7 -25.70 -14.02 37.55
C LEU A 7 -24.81 -13.13 36.68
N PHE A 8 -23.64 -13.66 36.31
CA PHE A 8 -22.77 -13.10 35.29
C PHE A 8 -23.49 -13.15 33.93
N ALA A 9 -23.99 -11.99 33.48
CA ALA A 9 -24.41 -11.80 32.11
C ALA A 9 -23.15 -11.73 31.22
N VAL A 10 -22.82 -12.84 30.55
CA VAL A 10 -21.82 -12.87 29.47
C VAL A 10 -22.45 -12.14 28.28
N VAL A 11 -22.25 -10.83 28.22
CA VAL A 11 -22.50 -10.03 27.02
C VAL A 11 -21.41 -10.40 26.02
N ALA A 12 -21.75 -11.31 25.10
CA ALA A 12 -20.98 -11.57 23.91
C ALA A 12 -20.95 -10.28 23.07
N LEU A 13 -19.87 -9.51 23.20
CA LEU A 13 -19.55 -8.42 22.30
C LEU A 13 -19.30 -9.02 20.92
N LEU A 14 -20.35 -9.08 20.10
CA LEU A 14 -20.25 -9.19 18.66
C LEU A 14 -19.58 -7.91 18.14
N GLY A 15 -18.27 -7.81 18.33
CA GLY A 15 -17.44 -6.84 17.66
C GLY A 15 -17.48 -7.12 16.17
N GLY A 16 -18.39 -6.47 15.45
CA GLY A 16 -18.39 -6.49 14.00
C GLY A 16 -17.07 -5.91 13.49
N CYS A 17 -16.16 -6.77 13.05
CA CYS A 17 -15.00 -6.36 12.27
C CYS A 17 -15.52 -5.72 10.98
N ALA A 18 -15.45 -4.39 10.90
CA ALA A 18 -15.76 -3.71 9.65
C ALA A 18 -14.65 -4.06 8.66
N ALA A 19 -15.01 -4.69 7.54
CA ALA A 19 -14.09 -4.89 6.43
C ALA A 19 -13.55 -3.52 5.98
N PRO A 20 -12.28 -3.44 5.52
CA PRO A 20 -11.74 -2.18 5.05
C PRO A 20 -12.60 -1.61 3.94
N HIS A 21 -12.67 -0.27 3.84
CA HIS A 21 -13.30 0.36 2.68
C HIS A 21 -12.64 -0.18 1.41
N GLN A 22 -13.43 -0.86 0.58
CA GLN A 22 -13.00 -1.47 -0.67
C GLN A 22 -13.34 -0.55 -1.83
N ILE A 23 -12.51 -0.59 -2.87
CA ILE A 23 -12.84 -0.10 -4.21
C ILE A 23 -14.03 -0.92 -4.72
N ARG A 24 -15.17 -0.27 -5.02
CA ARG A 24 -16.40 -0.95 -5.44
C ARG A 24 -16.62 -0.90 -6.94
N ASP A 25 -16.19 0.19 -7.56
CA ASP A 25 -16.39 0.42 -8.98
C ASP A 25 -15.18 1.10 -9.64
N ARG A 26 -15.31 1.36 -10.94
CA ARG A 26 -14.26 1.99 -11.75
C ARG A 26 -13.95 3.41 -11.30
N GLY A 27 -14.94 4.17 -10.84
CA GLY A 27 -14.76 5.54 -10.36
C GLY A 27 -13.91 5.56 -9.10
N ASP A 28 -14.24 4.70 -8.13
CA ASP A 28 -13.45 4.49 -6.92
C ASP A 28 -12.02 4.07 -7.26
N TYR A 29 -11.87 3.14 -8.21
CA TYR A 29 -10.55 2.67 -8.63
C TYR A 29 -9.72 3.84 -9.17
N LEU A 30 -10.27 4.63 -10.10
CA LEU A 30 -9.54 5.76 -10.67
C LEU A 30 -9.20 6.81 -9.59
N ALA A 31 -10.10 7.05 -8.64
CA ALA A 31 -9.89 8.02 -7.56
C ALA A 31 -8.79 7.58 -6.57
N GLU A 32 -8.68 6.30 -6.25
CA GLU A 32 -7.74 5.81 -5.24
C GLU A 32 -6.44 5.29 -5.85
N ALA A 33 -6.53 4.66 -7.02
CA ALA A 33 -5.43 3.96 -7.67
C ALA A 33 -4.62 4.83 -8.63
N SER A 34 -4.98 6.11 -8.84
CA SER A 34 -4.24 7.01 -9.73
C SER A 34 -3.96 8.39 -9.15
N ARG A 35 -2.82 8.99 -9.53
CA ARG A 35 -2.40 10.33 -9.12
C ARG A 35 -1.78 11.07 -10.30
N GLU A 36 -1.91 12.39 -10.28
CA GLU A 36 -1.33 13.28 -11.27
C GLU A 36 -0.18 14.09 -10.66
N PHE A 37 0.92 14.16 -11.39
CA PHE A 37 2.17 14.76 -10.98
C PHE A 37 2.59 15.84 -11.99
N PRO A 38 2.13 17.10 -11.81
CA PRO A 38 2.57 18.21 -12.65
C PRO A 38 4.03 18.56 -12.35
N GLY A 39 4.81 18.83 -13.40
CA GLY A 39 6.22 19.25 -13.26
C GLY A 39 7.20 18.16 -12.82
N GLU A 40 6.75 16.92 -12.66
CA GLU A 40 7.59 15.76 -12.34
C GLU A 40 8.02 15.01 -13.61
N THR A 41 9.08 14.20 -13.51
CA THR A 41 9.49 13.28 -14.57
C THR A 41 9.02 11.85 -14.29
N ARG A 42 8.85 11.06 -15.35
CA ARG A 42 8.43 9.66 -15.28
C ARG A 42 9.38 8.87 -14.37
N GLU A 43 10.67 9.02 -14.62
CA GLU A 43 11.74 8.28 -13.95
C GLU A 43 11.74 8.56 -12.45
N ARG A 44 11.47 9.82 -12.07
CA ARG A 44 11.43 10.24 -10.67
C ARG A 44 10.19 9.69 -9.95
N ILE A 45 9.03 9.67 -10.61
CA ILE A 45 7.80 9.07 -10.08
C ILE A 45 7.96 7.54 -9.92
N ILE A 46 8.49 6.86 -10.94
CA ILE A 46 8.77 5.42 -10.91
C ILE A 46 9.74 5.11 -9.77
N ARG A 47 10.83 5.87 -9.64
CA ARG A 47 11.83 5.67 -8.60
C ARG A 47 11.25 5.90 -7.20
N ALA A 48 10.40 6.92 -7.03
CA ALA A 48 9.71 7.17 -5.77
C ALA A 48 8.82 5.97 -5.37
N ALA A 49 8.02 5.47 -6.29
CA ALA A 49 7.17 4.29 -6.08
C ALA A 49 7.98 3.03 -5.74
N GLU A 50 9.08 2.79 -6.44
CA GLU A 50 9.99 1.66 -6.17
C GLU A 50 10.60 1.75 -4.77
N ILE A 51 11.05 2.95 -4.34
CA ILE A 51 11.61 3.15 -3.00
C ILE A 51 10.57 2.85 -1.92
N VAL A 52 9.32 3.29 -2.09
CA VAL A 52 8.24 3.02 -1.14
C VAL A 52 8.03 1.52 -0.95
N LEU A 53 7.98 0.77 -2.05
CA LEU A 53 7.82 -0.69 -1.99
C LEU A 53 9.06 -1.37 -1.43
N LYS A 54 10.27 -1.00 -1.88
CA LYS A 54 11.51 -1.62 -1.40
C LYS A 54 11.72 -1.41 0.09
N ILE A 55 11.32 -0.27 0.65
CA ILE A 55 11.44 -0.02 2.09
C ILE A 55 10.44 -0.84 2.89
N SER A 56 9.26 -1.12 2.32
CA SER A 56 8.28 -1.96 3.02
C SER A 56 8.70 -3.42 3.14
N ASP A 57 9.61 -3.89 2.29
CA ASP A 57 10.17 -5.23 2.38
C ASP A 57 11.47 -5.34 1.56
N PRO A 58 12.64 -4.97 2.14
CA PRO A 58 13.88 -4.84 1.40
C PRO A 58 14.39 -6.18 0.84
N THR A 59 14.05 -7.30 1.48
CA THR A 59 14.52 -8.62 1.06
C THR A 59 13.57 -9.31 0.09
N ASP A 60 12.26 -9.11 0.20
CA ASP A 60 11.30 -9.94 -0.53
C ASP A 60 10.66 -9.28 -1.77
N PHE A 61 10.98 -8.01 -2.07
CA PHE A 61 10.58 -7.37 -3.33
C PHE A 61 11.55 -7.64 -4.49
N GLU A 62 10.99 -8.18 -5.57
CA GLU A 62 11.59 -8.26 -6.90
C GLU A 62 10.89 -7.28 -7.87
N PHE A 63 11.65 -6.53 -8.68
CA PHE A 63 11.10 -5.58 -9.65
C PHE A 63 11.39 -6.02 -11.08
N ARG A 64 10.39 -5.88 -11.95
CA ARG A 64 10.49 -6.02 -13.40
C ARG A 64 10.10 -4.71 -14.05
N HIS A 65 11.09 -3.92 -14.46
CA HIS A 65 10.87 -2.61 -15.06
C HIS A 65 10.36 -2.71 -16.51
N THR A 66 9.54 -1.74 -16.88
CA THR A 66 9.09 -1.49 -18.25
C THR A 66 9.43 -0.04 -18.62
N LEU A 67 9.18 0.36 -19.87
CA LEU A 67 9.40 1.74 -20.30
C LEU A 67 8.54 2.76 -19.55
N THR A 68 7.37 2.34 -19.07
CA THR A 68 6.37 3.22 -18.46
C THR A 68 6.15 2.93 -16.98
N GLY A 69 6.87 2.00 -16.37
CA GLY A 69 6.64 1.63 -14.98
C GLY A 69 7.35 0.35 -14.56
N PHE A 70 6.71 -0.45 -13.72
CA PHE A 70 7.23 -1.73 -13.27
C PHE A 70 6.13 -2.69 -12.80
N THR A 71 6.47 -3.96 -12.73
CA THR A 71 5.77 -4.94 -11.89
C THR A 71 6.65 -5.30 -10.69
N GLY A 72 6.18 -5.01 -9.49
CA GLY A 72 6.79 -5.41 -8.22
C GLY A 72 6.15 -6.70 -7.74
N LEU A 73 6.95 -7.68 -7.36
CA LEU A 73 6.49 -8.94 -6.78
C LEU A 73 7.11 -9.09 -5.40
N ARG A 74 6.25 -9.04 -4.38
CA ARG A 74 6.63 -9.29 -2.99
C ARG A 74 6.29 -10.72 -2.63
N ARG A 75 7.24 -11.49 -2.14
CA ARG A 75 6.98 -12.85 -1.62
C ARG A 75 6.79 -12.77 -0.10
N TYR A 76 5.92 -13.59 0.45
CA TYR A 76 5.83 -13.70 1.90
C TYR A 76 5.43 -15.12 2.30
N THR A 77 5.81 -15.52 3.51
CA THR A 77 5.42 -16.79 4.11
C THR A 77 4.84 -16.55 5.50
N VAL A 78 3.65 -17.09 5.75
CA VAL A 78 3.02 -17.09 7.08
C VAL A 78 3.09 -18.49 7.64
N TYR A 79 3.76 -18.64 8.79
CA TYR A 79 3.79 -19.90 9.54
C TYR A 79 2.81 -19.82 10.72
N ALA A 80 1.79 -20.66 10.69
CA ALA A 80 0.96 -20.98 11.84
C ALA A 80 1.21 -22.45 12.25
N VAL A 81 1.10 -22.75 13.55
CA VAL A 81 1.47 -24.05 14.15
C VAL A 81 0.85 -25.28 13.44
N VAL A 82 -0.29 -25.11 12.76
CA VAL A 82 -1.00 -26.16 12.01
C VAL A 82 -1.16 -25.88 10.50
N ALA A 83 -0.66 -24.75 10.01
CA ALA A 83 -0.81 -24.36 8.60
C ALA A 83 0.32 -23.41 8.16
N ALA A 84 0.90 -23.67 6.99
CA ALA A 84 1.73 -22.70 6.29
C ALA A 84 0.93 -22.09 5.15
N ALA A 85 1.08 -20.78 4.92
CA ALA A 85 0.58 -20.11 3.74
C ALA A 85 1.74 -19.39 3.05
N GLN A 86 1.88 -19.61 1.74
CA GLN A 86 2.78 -18.86 0.88
C GLN A 86 1.96 -18.01 -0.07
N GLY A 87 2.28 -16.73 -0.13
CA GLY A 87 1.61 -15.78 -1.00
C GLY A 87 2.60 -14.86 -1.69
N ARG A 88 2.09 -14.20 -2.72
CA ARG A 88 2.79 -13.22 -3.53
C ARG A 88 1.86 -12.05 -3.73
N GLU A 89 2.32 -10.86 -3.34
CA GLU A 89 1.64 -9.63 -3.71
C GLU A 89 2.27 -9.09 -4.98
N LYS A 90 1.42 -8.76 -5.95
CA LYS A 90 1.79 -8.19 -7.23
C LYS A 90 1.34 -6.74 -7.26
N TRP A 91 2.30 -5.86 -7.54
CA TRP A 91 2.14 -4.43 -7.65
C TRP A 91 2.43 -4.02 -9.10
N GLU A 92 1.43 -3.56 -9.83
CA GLU A 92 1.60 -3.05 -11.19
C GLU A 92 1.56 -1.53 -11.15
N PHE A 93 2.70 -0.90 -11.40
CA PHE A 93 2.83 0.54 -11.44
C PHE A 93 3.04 0.99 -12.87
N LEU A 94 2.26 1.97 -13.32
CA LEU A 94 2.30 2.50 -14.67
C LEU A 94 2.25 4.02 -14.66
N THR A 95 2.86 4.63 -15.66
CA THR A 95 2.83 6.08 -15.92
C THR A 95 2.40 6.35 -17.35
N GLU A 96 1.67 7.44 -17.53
CA GLU A 96 1.17 7.92 -18.81
C GLU A 96 1.42 9.42 -18.92
N ASP A 97 1.97 9.85 -20.06
CA ASP A 97 2.19 11.26 -20.32
C ASP A 97 0.86 11.95 -20.63
N GLN A 98 0.63 13.10 -20.00
CA GLN A 98 -0.48 13.99 -20.31
C GLN A 98 0.05 15.41 -20.54
N PRO A 99 -0.73 16.29 -21.21
CA PRO A 99 -0.32 17.68 -21.39
C PRO A 99 -0.01 18.35 -20.03
N GLY A 100 1.27 18.65 -19.79
CA GLY A 100 1.78 19.35 -18.61
C GLY A 100 1.89 18.53 -17.31
N ARG A 101 1.63 17.22 -17.33
CA ARG A 101 1.65 16.36 -16.13
C ARG A 101 1.83 14.89 -16.49
N ILE A 102 2.26 14.09 -15.54
CA ILE A 102 2.29 12.63 -15.66
C ILE A 102 1.18 12.05 -14.79
N ARG A 103 0.34 11.20 -15.38
CA ARG A 103 -0.59 10.37 -14.60
C ARG A 103 0.12 9.08 -14.24
N ALA A 104 0.16 8.73 -12.96
CA ALA A 104 0.60 7.43 -12.50
C ALA A 104 -0.59 6.64 -11.97
N SER A 105 -0.55 5.33 -12.14
CA SER A 105 -1.52 4.40 -11.59
C SER A 105 -0.84 3.19 -10.97
N VAL A 106 -1.51 2.58 -9.98
CA VAL A 106 -1.05 1.36 -9.32
C VAL A 106 -2.20 0.38 -9.24
N SER A 107 -1.94 -0.91 -9.45
CA SER A 107 -2.87 -2.00 -9.17
C SER A 107 -2.21 -2.99 -8.24
N VAL A 108 -2.96 -3.52 -7.26
CA VAL A 108 -2.45 -4.49 -6.31
C VAL A 108 -3.30 -5.75 -6.33
N SER A 109 -2.67 -6.90 -6.51
CA SER A 109 -3.31 -8.22 -6.39
C SER A 109 -2.46 -9.15 -5.52
N GLU A 110 -3.10 -10.17 -4.98
CA GLU A 110 -2.48 -11.22 -4.18
C GLU A 110 -2.77 -12.56 -4.83
N ALA A 111 -1.74 -13.37 -5.02
CA ALA A 111 -1.86 -14.73 -5.48
C ALA A 111 -1.08 -15.68 -4.57
N GLY A 112 -1.58 -16.89 -4.36
CA GLY A 112 -0.91 -17.85 -3.50
C GLY A 112 -1.52 -19.23 -3.58
N VAL A 113 -1.05 -20.10 -2.69
CA VAL A 113 -1.60 -21.44 -2.53
C VAL A 113 -2.06 -21.59 -1.09
N ARG A 114 -3.33 -21.97 -0.91
CA ARG A 114 -3.85 -22.38 0.39
C ARG A 114 -3.70 -23.90 0.52
N SER A 115 -2.98 -24.35 1.54
CA SER A 115 -2.83 -25.76 1.89
C SER A 115 -3.53 -26.09 3.20
N GLY A 116 -4.27 -27.20 3.24
CA GLY A 116 -4.95 -27.70 4.44
C GLY A 116 -5.16 -29.21 4.36
N GLY A 117 -4.67 -29.95 5.37
CA GLY A 117 -4.66 -31.42 5.33
C GLY A 117 -3.91 -31.93 4.09
N TYR A 118 -4.59 -32.73 3.26
CA TYR A 118 -4.04 -33.27 2.01
C TYR A 118 -4.43 -32.46 0.75
N SER A 119 -5.04 -31.28 0.88
CA SER A 119 -5.44 -30.45 -0.27
C SER A 119 -4.58 -29.19 -0.41
N SER A 120 -4.40 -28.78 -1.66
CA SER A 120 -3.83 -27.48 -2.01
C SER A 120 -4.66 -26.84 -3.12
N ALA A 121 -4.97 -25.55 -2.99
CA ALA A 121 -5.75 -24.80 -3.98
C ALA A 121 -5.09 -23.44 -4.26
N PRO A 122 -4.82 -23.10 -5.53
CA PRO A 122 -4.34 -21.77 -5.90
C PRO A 122 -5.46 -20.74 -5.75
N TYR A 123 -5.08 -19.48 -5.51
CA TYR A 123 -5.99 -18.34 -5.55
C TYR A 123 -5.30 -17.11 -6.12
N GLU A 124 -6.10 -16.20 -6.67
CA GLU A 124 -5.70 -14.84 -7.04
C GLU A 124 -6.86 -13.89 -6.71
N ASN A 125 -6.58 -12.82 -5.97
CA ASN A 125 -7.57 -11.84 -5.53
C ASN A 125 -7.03 -10.42 -5.75
N ALA A 126 -7.87 -9.50 -6.19
CA ALA A 126 -7.52 -8.08 -6.18
C ALA A 126 -7.47 -7.56 -4.74
N MET A 127 -6.42 -6.82 -4.38
CA MET A 127 -6.34 -6.11 -3.10
C MET A 127 -6.99 -4.73 -3.28
N ALA A 128 -8.32 -4.69 -3.17
CA ALA A 128 -9.13 -3.50 -3.39
C ALA A 128 -9.18 -2.55 -2.18
N SER A 129 -8.20 -2.60 -1.26
CA SER A 129 -8.24 -1.85 0.00
C SER A 129 -7.90 -0.37 -0.20
N VAL A 130 -8.88 0.54 -0.06
CA VAL A 130 -8.68 1.99 -0.18
C VAL A 130 -7.55 2.51 0.73
N PRO A 131 -7.45 2.12 2.02
CA PRO A 131 -6.34 2.52 2.90
C PRO A 131 -4.95 2.17 2.35
N LEU A 132 -4.80 1.02 1.68
CA LEU A 132 -3.53 0.58 1.10
C LEU A 132 -3.08 1.54 -0.01
N TYR A 133 -3.97 1.85 -0.96
CA TYR A 133 -3.69 2.78 -2.05
C TYR A 133 -3.35 4.18 -1.52
N ARG A 134 -4.12 4.66 -0.54
CA ARG A 134 -3.88 5.98 0.06
C ARG A 134 -2.53 6.05 0.76
N LEU A 135 -2.16 5.03 1.55
CA LEU A 135 -0.86 4.99 2.20
C LEU A 135 0.28 4.96 1.17
N PHE A 136 0.16 4.12 0.14
CA PHE A 136 1.12 4.07 -0.95
C PHE A 136 1.35 5.46 -1.56
N TRP A 137 0.28 6.17 -1.94
CA TRP A 137 0.40 7.49 -2.54
C TRP A 137 0.93 8.55 -1.58
N LYS A 138 0.51 8.57 -0.31
CA LYS A 138 1.05 9.50 0.70
C LYS A 138 2.58 9.33 0.81
N ARG A 139 3.08 8.09 0.77
CA ARG A 139 4.51 7.78 0.81
C ARG A 139 5.24 8.16 -0.48
N VAL A 140 4.63 7.97 -1.66
CA VAL A 140 5.18 8.45 -2.94
C VAL A 140 5.28 9.97 -2.97
N GLU A 141 4.25 10.68 -2.51
CA GLU A 141 4.26 12.14 -2.43
C GLU A 141 5.35 12.68 -1.50
N TYR A 142 5.59 12.00 -0.38
CA TYR A 142 6.74 12.31 0.49
C TYR A 142 8.07 12.13 -0.24
N MET A 143 8.26 11.01 -0.94
CA MET A 143 9.49 10.75 -1.71
C MET A 143 9.76 11.80 -2.78
N LEU A 144 8.71 12.41 -3.33
CA LEU A 144 8.81 13.48 -4.31
C LEU A 144 9.01 14.88 -3.68
N GLY A 145 8.86 15.01 -2.36
CA GLY A 145 8.92 16.28 -1.63
C GLY A 145 7.63 17.11 -1.71
N ARG A 146 6.51 16.52 -2.16
CA ARG A 146 5.19 17.17 -2.22
C ARG A 146 4.46 17.14 -0.86
N ARG A 147 4.89 16.25 0.02
CA ARG A 147 4.44 16.10 1.40
C ARG A 147 5.66 16.17 2.31
N ALA A 148 5.56 16.93 3.40
CA ALA A 148 6.67 17.11 4.34
C ALA A 148 6.88 15.91 5.26
N GLU A 149 5.80 15.17 5.57
CA GLU A 149 5.79 14.14 6.60
C GLU A 149 5.68 12.74 5.99
N TRP A 150 6.54 11.82 6.44
CA TRP A 150 6.42 10.40 6.13
C TRP A 150 5.30 9.78 6.96
N VAL A 151 4.35 9.14 6.30
CA VAL A 151 3.25 8.46 7.01
C VAL A 151 3.72 7.09 7.47
N THR A 152 3.84 6.95 8.79
CA THR A 152 4.20 5.69 9.42
C THR A 152 3.04 4.70 9.36
N CYS A 153 3.31 3.44 9.64
CA CYS A 153 2.25 2.44 9.75
C CYS A 153 1.35 2.70 10.97
N ASP A 154 1.87 3.32 12.03
CA ASP A 154 1.09 3.67 13.22
C ASP A 154 0.12 4.82 12.91
N ASP A 155 0.58 5.88 12.22
CA ASP A 155 -0.28 6.98 11.77
C ASP A 155 -1.41 6.45 10.87
N ALA A 156 -1.06 5.56 9.93
CA ALA A 156 -2.03 4.95 9.03
C ALA A 156 -2.99 4.01 9.76
N ALA A 157 -2.54 3.32 10.81
CA ALA A 157 -3.38 2.46 11.63
C ALA A 157 -4.36 3.28 12.48
N GLU A 158 -3.94 4.42 13.03
CA GLU A 158 -4.78 5.30 13.85
C GLU A 158 -6.00 5.80 13.06
N GLU A 159 -5.79 6.18 11.78
CA GLU A 159 -6.88 6.56 10.87
C GLU A 159 -7.95 5.44 10.73
N LEU A 160 -7.56 4.17 10.89
CA LEU A 160 -8.42 2.99 10.75
C LEU A 160 -9.04 2.51 12.06
N VAL A 161 -8.45 2.86 13.21
CA VAL A 161 -9.03 2.59 14.53
C VAL A 161 -10.39 3.29 14.66
N ALA A 162 -10.48 4.52 14.17
CA ALA A 162 -11.72 5.30 14.17
C ALA A 162 -12.88 4.59 13.42
N THR A 163 -12.56 3.76 12.42
CA THR A 163 -13.53 3.04 11.60
C THR A 163 -13.69 1.56 11.97
N ARG A 164 -13.05 1.10 13.06
CA ARG A 164 -13.00 -0.32 13.48
C ARG A 164 -12.56 -1.27 12.36
N THR A 165 -11.67 -0.78 11.49
CA THR A 165 -11.17 -1.53 10.35
C THR A 165 -9.98 -2.39 10.77
N ASN A 166 -9.90 -3.63 10.28
CA ASN A 166 -8.75 -4.50 10.53
C ASN A 166 -7.51 -3.94 9.81
N VAL A 167 -6.59 -3.34 10.58
CA VAL A 167 -5.36 -2.70 10.09
C VAL A 167 -4.48 -3.65 9.29
N THR A 168 -4.31 -4.89 9.77
CA THR A 168 -3.49 -5.92 9.13
C THR A 168 -3.95 -6.19 7.70
N VAL A 169 -5.26 -6.33 7.49
CA VAL A 169 -5.83 -6.57 6.16
C VAL A 169 -5.84 -5.28 5.33
N ALA A 170 -6.11 -4.14 5.96
CA ALA A 170 -6.31 -2.87 5.28
C ALA A 170 -5.01 -2.29 4.68
N LEU A 171 -3.88 -2.48 5.34
CA LEU A 171 -2.60 -1.88 4.93
C LEU A 171 -1.63 -2.86 4.23
N GLY A 172 -2.03 -4.13 4.06
CA GLY A 172 -1.36 -5.11 3.19
C GLY A 172 0.17 -5.21 3.37
N GLY A 173 0.90 -5.51 2.30
CA GLY A 173 2.36 -5.59 2.33
C GLY A 173 3.12 -4.29 2.54
N LEU A 174 2.45 -3.18 2.88
CA LEU A 174 3.13 -1.95 3.33
C LEU A 174 3.32 -1.88 4.85
N CYS A 175 2.41 -2.49 5.63
CA CYS A 175 2.37 -2.41 7.10
C CYS A 175 1.85 -3.68 7.80
N GLY A 176 1.54 -4.71 7.01
CA GLY A 176 1.02 -5.97 7.49
C GLY A 176 2.07 -6.77 8.26
N PRO A 177 1.67 -7.84 8.95
CA PRO A 177 2.54 -8.64 9.82
C PRO A 177 3.64 -9.38 9.06
N THR A 178 3.54 -9.45 7.74
CA THR A 178 4.57 -10.07 6.91
C THR A 178 5.58 -9.06 6.38
N SER A 179 5.36 -7.75 6.54
CA SER A 179 6.15 -6.66 5.96
C SER A 179 7.02 -5.97 7.01
N ASP A 180 8.24 -5.63 6.61
CA ASP A 180 9.19 -4.83 7.42
C ASP A 180 8.83 -3.34 7.46
N GLY A 181 7.84 -2.91 6.66
CA GLY A 181 7.45 -1.51 6.51
C GLY A 181 6.84 -0.88 7.75
N ARG A 182 6.45 -1.69 8.74
CA ARG A 182 5.99 -1.21 10.05
C ARG A 182 7.10 -0.51 10.83
N ASP A 183 8.29 -1.09 10.81
CA ASP A 183 9.43 -0.64 11.60
C ASP A 183 10.42 0.18 10.75
N ALA A 184 10.11 0.37 9.47
CA ALA A 184 10.99 1.07 8.54
C ALA A 184 11.04 2.58 8.85
N PRO A 185 12.24 3.16 9.01
CA PRO A 185 12.39 4.60 9.22
C PRO A 185 12.01 5.39 7.96
N ALA A 186 11.70 6.67 8.14
CA ALA A 186 11.44 7.56 7.02
C ALA A 186 12.68 7.63 6.09
N PRO A 187 12.53 7.35 4.78
CA PRO A 187 13.62 7.51 3.84
C PRO A 187 13.98 8.97 3.59
N THR A 188 15.16 9.19 3.04
CA THR A 188 15.53 10.48 2.45
C THR A 188 14.73 10.71 1.16
N PRO A 189 13.96 11.81 1.04
CA PRO A 189 13.27 12.16 -0.20
C PRO A 189 14.24 12.31 -1.38
N LEU A 190 13.72 12.12 -2.60
CA LEU A 190 14.51 12.33 -3.80
C LEU A 190 14.83 13.82 -3.97
N PRO A 191 16.05 14.18 -4.42
CA PRO A 191 16.47 15.58 -4.58
C PRO A 191 15.58 16.29 -5.60
N PRO A 192 15.07 17.51 -5.34
CA PRO A 192 14.11 18.17 -6.24
C PRO A 192 14.66 18.29 -7.67
N LEU A 193 13.76 18.29 -8.66
CA LEU A 193 14.16 18.54 -10.04
C LEU A 193 14.79 19.94 -10.14
N PRO A 194 15.84 20.12 -10.97
CA PRO A 194 16.40 21.43 -11.21
C PRO A 194 15.29 22.36 -11.71
N ALA A 195 15.22 23.57 -11.15
CA ALA A 195 14.28 24.58 -11.62
C ALA A 195 14.48 24.74 -13.12
N GLN A 196 13.42 24.54 -13.91
CA GLN A 196 13.51 24.77 -15.34
C GLN A 196 13.85 26.24 -15.54
N GLU A 197 15.06 26.49 -16.03
CA GLU A 197 15.55 27.83 -16.29
C GLU A 197 14.57 28.46 -17.29
N LYS A 198 13.85 29.51 -16.86
CA LYS A 198 12.94 30.23 -17.74
C LYS A 198 13.74 30.62 -19.00
N PRO A 199 13.23 30.38 -20.22
CA PRO A 199 13.94 30.76 -21.42
C PRO A 199 14.32 32.23 -21.30
N SER A 200 15.62 32.49 -21.16
CA SER A 200 16.15 33.84 -21.07
C SER A 200 15.63 34.57 -22.30
N ALA A 201 14.81 35.59 -22.07
CA ALA A 201 14.25 36.41 -23.13
C ALA A 201 15.43 37.03 -23.87
N ARG A 202 15.85 36.39 -24.96
CA ARG A 202 16.89 36.89 -25.85
C ARG A 202 16.38 38.22 -26.36
N ARG A 203 16.90 39.31 -25.77
CA ARG A 203 16.68 40.68 -26.26
C ARG A 203 17.12 40.67 -27.72
N ARG A 204 16.14 40.89 -28.62
CA ARG A 204 16.42 41.29 -30.00
C ARG A 204 16.85 42.75 -29.99
#